data_AF-A0A9D4GTQ9-F1
#
_entry.id   AF-A0A9D4GTQ9-F1
#
_cell.length_a   1.000
_cell.length_b   1.000
_cell.length_c   1.000
_cell.angle_alpha   90.00
_cell.angle_beta   90.00
_cell.angle_gamma   90.00
#
_symmetry.space_group_name_H-M   'P 1'
#
loop_
_entity.id
_entity.type
_entity.pdbx_description
1 polymer ?
#
loop_
_entity_poly.entity_id
_entity_poly.type
_entity_poly.pdbx_seq_one_letter_code
_entity_poly.pdbx_strand_id
1 'polypeptide(L)' 'MIDSTVVEHSGKTVKYTYWALGEPNGSGNGTCTAFVRYGWAWVDIVCSYLDHVVCEHD' A
#
# COMPACT_ATOMS: atom_id res chain seq x y z
N MET A 1 17.13 6.94 6.24
CA MET A 1 15.90 7.30 5.53
C MET A 1 16.09 6.89 4.09
N ILE A 2 15.80 5.64 3.75
CA ILE A 2 15.79 5.21 2.34
C ILE A 2 14.54 5.88 1.73
N ASP A 3 14.74 6.59 0.63
CA ASP A 3 13.68 7.14 -0.20
C ASP A 3 12.80 6.00 -0.74
N SER A 4 11.68 5.73 -0.07
CA SER A 4 10.71 4.72 -0.48
C SER A 4 9.58 5.40 -1.26
N THR A 5 9.73 5.46 -2.57
CA THR A 5 8.68 5.92 -3.48
C THR A 5 7.60 4.84 -3.63
N VAL A 6 6.33 5.23 -3.44
CA VAL A 6 5.16 4.36 -3.70
C VAL A 6 4.76 4.49 -5.17
N VAL A 7 4.56 3.36 -5.84
CA VAL A 7 4.12 3.28 -7.24
C VAL A 7 2.86 2.43 -7.33
N GLU A 8 2.03 2.73 -8.32
CA GLU A 8 0.89 1.87 -8.66
C GLU A 8 1.38 0.55 -9.28
N HIS A 9 0.51 -0.44 -9.38
CA HIS A 9 0.80 -1.71 -10.06
C HIS A 9 1.33 -1.49 -11.50
N SER A 10 0.88 -0.43 -12.16
CA SER A 10 1.26 -0.05 -13.53
C SER A 10 2.66 0.62 -13.62
N GLY A 11 3.30 0.92 -12.48
CA GLY A 11 4.54 1.67 -12.40
C GLY A 11 4.35 3.20 -12.46
N LYS A 12 3.12 3.69 -12.57
CA LYS A 12 2.83 5.13 -12.47
C LYS A 12 3.12 5.63 -11.05
N THR A 13 3.62 6.87 -10.96
CA THR A 13 3.88 7.53 -9.67
C THR A 13 2.59 7.82 -8.94
N VAL A 14 2.49 7.37 -7.70
CA VAL A 14 1.37 7.71 -6.81
C VAL A 14 1.51 9.16 -6.35
N LYS A 15 0.47 9.97 -6.59
CA LYS A 15 0.44 11.40 -6.21
C LYS A 15 -0.28 11.68 -4.90
N TYR A 16 -1.06 10.71 -4.42
CA TYR A 16 -1.85 10.82 -3.21
C TYR A 16 -1.76 9.52 -2.42
N THR A 17 -1.54 9.63 -1.13
CA THR A 17 -1.58 8.51 -0.20
C THR A 17 -2.45 8.86 0.99
N TYR A 18 -3.05 7.84 1.59
CA TYR A 18 -3.83 8.00 2.83
C TYR A 18 -3.50 6.87 3.80
N TRP A 19 -2.28 6.93 4.34
CA TRP A 19 -1.78 5.93 5.27
C TRP A 19 -2.49 5.98 6.62
N ALA A 20 -2.66 4.81 7.23
CA ALA A 20 -3.04 4.72 8.63
C ALA A 20 -1.95 5.33 9.52
N LEU A 21 -2.32 5.71 10.75
CA LEU A 21 -1.35 6.27 11.68
C LEU A 21 -0.23 5.25 11.97
N GLY A 22 1.00 5.62 11.68
CA GLY A 22 2.17 4.76 11.85
C GLY A 22 2.57 3.96 10.62
N GLU A 23 1.87 4.14 9.49
CA GLU A 23 2.17 3.48 8.21
C GLU A 23 2.71 4.46 7.15
N PRO A 24 3.46 3.98 6.15
CA PRO A 24 3.99 2.62 6.06
C PRO A 24 5.14 2.41 7.04
N ASN A 25 5.20 1.26 7.71
CA ASN A 25 6.26 0.94 8.68
C ASN A 25 7.28 -0.09 8.18
N GLY A 26 7.04 -0.74 7.04
CA GLY A 26 7.96 -1.70 6.44
C GLY A 26 8.17 -2.97 7.28
N SER A 27 7.27 -3.24 8.24
CA SER A 27 7.44 -4.38 9.15
C SER A 27 7.29 -5.70 8.41
N GLY A 28 8.12 -6.70 8.76
CA GLY A 28 8.03 -8.04 8.19
C GLY A 28 8.35 -8.16 6.69
N ASN A 29 9.10 -7.22 6.10
CA ASN A 29 9.33 -7.08 4.66
C ASN A 29 8.06 -6.69 3.87
N GLY A 30 7.09 -6.04 4.52
CA GLY A 30 5.94 -5.46 3.85
C GLY A 30 6.35 -4.36 2.87
N THR A 31 6.00 -4.53 1.59
CA THR A 31 6.19 -3.52 0.54
C THR A 31 4.95 -3.37 -0.34
N CYS A 32 3.92 -4.20 -0.14
CA CYS A 32 2.65 -4.10 -0.86
C CYS A 32 1.65 -3.28 -0.04
N THR A 33 0.78 -2.54 -0.72
CA THR A 33 -0.24 -1.72 -0.06
C THR A 33 -1.56 -2.48 0.02
N ALA A 34 -2.22 -2.41 1.17
CA ALA A 34 -3.59 -2.87 1.35
C ALA A 34 -4.49 -1.74 1.85
N PHE A 35 -5.76 -1.82 1.48
CA PHE A 35 -6.80 -0.90 1.95
C PHE A 35 -7.52 -1.49 3.16
N VAL A 36 -7.59 -0.73 4.26
CA VAL A 36 -8.31 -1.13 5.47
C VAL A 36 -9.67 -0.45 5.49
N ARG A 37 -10.74 -1.26 5.46
CA ARG A 37 -12.14 -0.79 5.47
C ARG A 37 -12.44 0.11 6.67
N TYR A 38 -11.90 -0.21 7.84
CA TYR A 38 -12.07 0.59 9.04
C TYR A 38 -11.00 1.69 9.06
N GLY A 39 -11.44 2.95 8.93
CA GLY A 39 -10.55 4.11 8.83
C GLY A 39 -10.24 4.55 7.41
N TRP A 40 -10.64 3.76 6.40
CA TRP A 40 -10.48 4.05 4.98
C TRP A 40 -9.02 4.32 4.55
N ALA A 41 -8.07 3.80 5.30
CA ALA A 41 -6.66 4.11 5.20
C ALA A 41 -5.83 2.93 4.66
N TRP A 42 -4.60 3.21 4.29
CA TRP A 42 -3.66 2.27 3.71
C TRP A 42 -2.70 1.73 4.78
N VAL A 43 -2.29 0.49 4.63
CA VAL A 43 -1.25 -0.17 5.44
C VAL A 43 -0.30 -0.88 4.48
N ASP A 44 0.98 -0.97 4.81
CA ASP A 44 1.85 -1.91 4.10
C ASP A 44 1.71 -3.32 4.68
N ILE A 45 1.67 -4.31 3.80
CA ILE A 45 1.54 -5.72 4.13
C ILE A 45 2.58 -6.54 3.39
N VAL A 46 2.81 -7.75 3.89
CA VAL A 46 3.60 -8.76 3.18
C VAL A 46 2.85 -9.16 1.91
N CYS A 47 3.48 -9.01 0.75
CA CYS A 47 2.87 -9.25 -0.56
C CYS A 47 2.34 -10.68 -0.79
N SER A 48 2.77 -11.65 0.01
CA SER A 48 2.31 -13.04 -0.09
C SER A 48 0.99 -13.32 0.64
N TYR A 49 0.42 -12.32 1.31
CA TYR A 49 -0.90 -12.46 1.94
C TYR A 49 -1.98 -12.65 0.88
N LEU A 50 -2.87 -13.62 1.14
CA LEU A 50 -4.04 -13.88 0.32
C LEU A 50 -5.19 -12.99 0.82
N ASP A 51 -5.47 -11.91 0.09
CA ASP A 51 -6.54 -10.98 0.39
C ASP A 51 -7.38 -10.69 -0.85
N HIS A 52 -8.53 -10.04 -0.66
CA HIS A 52 -9.31 -9.48 -1.73
C HIS A 52 -8.57 -8.30 -2.38
N VAL A 53 -8.68 -8.20 -3.70
CA VAL A 53 -8.05 -7.15 -4.49
C VAL A 53 -9.09 -6.34 -5.24
N VAL A 54 -8.77 -5.08 -5.50
CA VAL A 54 -9.54 -4.20 -6.38
C VAL A 54 -8.82 -4.11 -7.72
N CYS A 55 -9.54 -4.36 -8.80
CA CYS A 55 -9.03 -4.18 -10.16
C CYS A 55 -9.44 -2.80 -10.68
N GLU A 56 -8.55 -2.18 -11.44
CA GLU A 56 -8.83 -0.99 -12.25
C GLU A 56 -8.78 -1.39 -13.73
N HIS A 57 -9.65 -0.79 -14.54
CA HIS A 57 -9.58 -0.88 -15.99
C HIS A 57 -9.76 0.53 -16.58
N ASP A 58 -9.10 0.81 -17.71
CA ASP A 58 -9.33 2.02 -18.49
C ASP A 58 -10.64 1.95 -19.28
#